data_AF-H3DM21-F1
#
_entry.id   AF-H3DM21-F1
#
_cell.length_a   1.000
_cell.length_b   1.000
_cell.length_c   1.000
_cell.angle_alpha   90.00
_cell.angle_beta   90.00
_cell.angle_gamma   90.00
#
_symmetry.space_group_name_H-M   'P 1'
#
loop_
_entity.id
_entity.type
_entity.pdbx_description
1 polymer ?
#
loop_
_entity_poly.entity_id
_entity_poly.type
_entity_poly.pdbx_seq_one_letter_code
_entity_poly.pdbx_strand_id
1 'polypeptide(L)' 'GRMTKTVITFENGKLVQHQKWDGKETTIEREIQDRKLTAKCIADDVVALRTYERV' A
#
# COMPACT_ATOMS: atom_id res chain seq x y z
N GLY A 1 -9.03 -11.28 -11.36
CA GLY A 1 -8.48 -10.01 -10.83
C GLY A 1 -9.61 -9.02 -10.62
N ARG A 2 -9.38 -7.93 -9.88
CA ARG A 2 -10.37 -6.84 -9.72
C ARG A 2 -10.04 -5.71 -10.68
N MET A 3 -11.05 -5.07 -11.28
CA MET A 3 -10.87 -3.83 -12.02
C MET A 3 -11.03 -2.66 -11.03
N THR A 4 -9.97 -1.87 -10.86
CA THR A 4 -9.92 -0.83 -9.83
C THR A 4 -9.54 0.50 -10.46
N LYS A 5 -10.09 1.61 -9.96
CA LYS A 5 -9.48 2.93 -10.17
C LYS A 5 -8.39 3.11 -9.12
N THR A 6 -7.14 3.17 -9.56
CA THR A 6 -5.97 3.30 -8.67
C THR A 6 -5.30 4.65 -8.87
N VAL A 7 -4.97 5.33 -7.77
CA VAL A 7 -4.11 6.52 -7.75
C VAL A 7 -2.88 6.18 -6.91
N ILE A 8 -1.70 6.58 -7.39
CA ILE A 8 -0.43 6.41 -6.69
C ILE A 8 0.16 7.79 -6.45
N THR A 9 0.46 8.09 -5.19
CA THR A 9 1.15 9.31 -4.77
C THR A 9 2.42 8.96 -4.03
N PHE A 10 3.39 9.87 -4.08
CA PHE A 10 4.58 9.81 -3.24
C PHE A 10 4.58 11.02 -2.32
N GLU A 11 4.34 10.78 -1.03
CA GLU A 11 4.17 11.83 -0.03
C GLU A 11 4.82 11.41 1.28
N ASN A 12 5.46 12.35 1.97
CA ASN A 12 6.11 12.11 3.27
C ASN A 12 7.09 10.91 3.28
N GLY A 13 7.78 10.67 2.16
CA GLY A 13 8.71 9.54 2.02
C GLY A 13 8.06 8.17 1.84
N LYS A 14 6.73 8.12 1.65
CA LYS A 14 5.97 6.89 1.42
C LYS A 14 5.34 6.89 0.03
N LEU A 15 5.32 5.73 -0.61
CA LEU A 15 4.52 5.48 -1.80
C LEU A 15 3.14 5.00 -1.36
N VAL A 16 2.12 5.82 -1.55
CA VAL A 16 0.73 5.52 -1.18
C VAL A 16 -0.04 5.14 -2.44
N GLN A 17 -0.50 3.90 -2.50
CA GLN A 17 -1.33 3.38 -3.58
C GLN A 17 -2.76 3.20 -3.06
N HIS A 18 -3.68 4.03 -3.53
CA HIS A 18 -5.08 4.00 -3.13
C HIS A 18 -5.94 3.43 -4.25
N GLN A 19 -6.69 2.36 -3.96
CA GLN A 19 -7.50 1.62 -4.92
C GLN A 19 -8.97 1.68 -4.53
N LYS A 20 -9.84 2.02 -5.48
CA LYS A 20 -11.30 1.98 -5.32
C LYS A 20 -11.93 1.06 -6.35
N TRP A 21 -12.88 0.24 -5.91
CA TRP A 21 -13.71 -0.62 -6.78
C TRP A 21 -15.00 -0.99 -6.05
N ASP A 22 -16.12 -1.07 -6.76
CA ASP A 22 -17.40 -1.59 -6.23
C ASP A 22 -17.81 -1.06 -4.84
N GLY A 23 -17.58 0.23 -4.58
CA GLY A 23 -17.85 0.88 -3.29
C GLY A 23 -16.88 0.53 -2.16
N LYS A 24 -15.87 -0.29 -2.41
CA LYS A 24 -14.79 -0.68 -1.49
C LYS A 24 -13.50 0.05 -1.81
N GLU A 25 -12.63 0.12 -0.82
CA GLU A 25 -11.30 0.69 -0.96
C GLU A 25 -10.19 -0.13 -0.31
N THR A 26 -8.97 0.07 -0.78
CA THR A 26 -7.75 -0.50 -0.21
C THR A 26 -6.64 0.52 -0.37
N THR A 27 -5.87 0.71 0.69
CA THR A 27 -4.67 1.54 0.68
C THR A 27 -3.45 0.66 0.90
N ILE A 28 -2.44 0.81 0.04
CA ILE A 28 -1.14 0.15 0.18
C ILE A 28 -0.09 1.23 0.34
N GLU A 29 0.46 1.34 1.54
CA GLU A 29 1.58 2.23 1.85
C GLU A 29 2.88 1.43 1.74
N ARG A 30 3.88 1.98 1.06
CA ARG A 30 5.23 1.42 1.02
C ARG A 30 6.23 2.45 1.48
N GLU A 31 7.09 2.05 2.41
CA GLU A 31 8.19 2.88 2.88
C GLU A 31 9.47 2.06 2.97
N ILE A 32 10.60 2.73 2.81
CA ILE A 32 11.91 2.13 2.98
C ILE A 32 12.53 2.70 4.25
N GLN A 33 12.85 1.83 5.20
CA GLN A 33 13.57 2.15 6.42
C GLN A 33 14.66 1.10 6.60
N ASP A 34 15.89 1.52 6.96
CA ASP A 34 17.02 0.61 7.20
C ASP A 34 17.26 -0.43 6.08
N ARG A 35 17.11 0.00 4.82
CA ARG A 35 17.22 -0.85 3.61
C ARG A 35 16.19 -1.99 3.52
N LYS A 36 15.17 -1.99 4.36
CA LYS A 36 14.01 -2.87 4.30
C LYS A 36 12.82 -2.10 3.75
N LEU A 37 12.01 -2.76 2.91
CA LEU A 37 10.75 -2.19 2.45
C LEU A 37 9.62 -2.75 3.30
N THR A 38 8.88 -1.87 3.96
CA THR A 38 7.64 -2.21 4.66
C THR A 38 6.46 -1.87 3.76
N ALA A 39 5.62 -2.86 3.48
CA ALA A 39 4.36 -2.69 2.77
C ALA A 39 3.19 -2.92 3.72
N LYS A 40 2.38 -1.89 3.94
CA LYS A 40 1.18 -1.91 4.77
C LYS A 40 -0.05 -1.88 3.87
N CYS A 41 -0.82 -2.96 3.86
CA CYS A 41 -2.07 -3.06 3.12
C CYS A 41 -3.23 -2.93 4.10
N ILE A 42 -4.10 -1.96 3.86
CA ILE A 42 -5.25 -1.62 4.70
C ILE A 42 -6.51 -1.82 3.86
N ALA A 43 -7.42 -2.67 4.32
CA ALA A 43 -8.74 -2.88 3.73
C ALA A 43 -9.76 -2.84 4.85
N ASP A 44 -10.61 -1.81 4.85
CA ASP A 44 -11.50 -1.49 5.95
C ASP A 44 -10.74 -1.41 7.29
N ASP A 45 -11.06 -2.25 8.26
CA ASP A 45 -10.42 -2.34 9.59
C ASP A 45 -9.23 -3.33 9.63
N VAL A 46 -9.01 -4.09 8.56
CA VAL A 46 -7.97 -5.11 8.49
C VAL A 46 -6.66 -4.55 7.98
N VAL A 47 -5.58 -4.80 8.72
CA VAL A 47 -4.21 -4.38 8.38
C VAL A 47 -3.31 -5.58 8.18
N ALA A 48 -2.67 -5.66 7.01
CA ALA A 48 -1.62 -6.63 6.71
C ALA A 48 -0.27 -5.92 6.52
N LEU A 49 0.75 -6.37 7.25
CA LEU A 49 2.12 -5.87 7.16
C LEU A 49 3.03 -6.91 6.51
N ARG A 50 3.88 -6.47 5.58
CA ARG A 50 4.92 -7.29 4.96
C ARG A 50 6.23 -6.53 4.98
N THR A 51 7.31 -7.21 5.35
CA THR A 51 8.66 -6.65 5.33
C THR A 51 9.48 -7.41 4.30
N TYR A 52 10.14 -6.67 3.42
CA TYR A 52 10.97 -7.20 2.36
C TYR A 52 12.42 -6.78 2.61
N GLU A 53 13.33 -7.72 2.44
CA GLU A 53 14.77 -7.46 2.45
C GLU A 53 15.26 -7.31 1.01
N ARG A 54 16.23 -6.43 0.81
CA ARG A 54 16.90 -6.31 -0.48
C ARG A 54 17.75 -7.56 -0.71
N VAL A 55 17.47 -8.27 -1.80
CA VAL A 55 18.27 -9.39 -2.31
C VAL A 55 19.27 -8.87 -3.34
#